data_AF-A0AA42NKR2-F1
#
_entry.id   AF-A0AA42NKR2-F1
#
_cell.length_a   1.000
_cell.length_b   1.000
_cell.length_c   1.000
_cell.angle_alpha   90.00
_cell.angle_beta   90.00
_cell.angle_gamma   90.00
#
_symmetry.space_group_name_H-M   'P 1'
#
loop_
_entity.id
_entity.type
_entity.pdbx_description
1 polymer ?
#
loop_
_entity_poly.entity_id
_entity_poly.type
_entity_poly.pdbx_seq_one_letter_code
_entity_poly.pdbx_strand_id
1 'polypeptide(L)'
;MPNNHNYGATSGVVEFFPHCSAELQKLVEAAENKYHVFVESLTQSQPAASIRVVASHLIDGLQQVHDLLSEGYSLRADKFYVANAVSLDVTLRKPQELIDAELLALRQEVLEQYENSRYERNKAETARQLQLTLDRSAREAERKAQDKLQKAHEAARAAALADLVESYHGKEAA
;
A
#
# COMPACT_ATOMS: atom_id res chain seq x y z
N MET A 1 3.62 -11.15 16.04
CA MET A 1 4.69 -10.13 16.04
C MET A 1 4.05 -8.79 16.36
N PRO A 2 4.61 -7.97 17.27
CA PRO A 2 4.02 -6.68 17.64
C PRO A 2 4.27 -5.63 16.57
N ASN A 3 3.27 -4.76 16.34
CA ASN A 3 3.24 -3.61 15.42
C ASN A 3 4.60 -2.92 15.27
N ASN A 4 5.21 -2.98 14.08
CA ASN A 4 6.45 -2.25 13.80
C ASN A 4 6.24 -0.75 13.54
N HIS A 5 4.99 -0.29 13.57
CA HIS A 5 4.61 1.09 13.27
C HIS A 5 3.88 1.69 14.46
N ASN A 6 4.44 2.77 15.01
CA ASN A 6 3.82 3.54 16.08
C ASN A 6 2.80 4.52 15.48
N TYR A 7 1.61 4.57 16.07
CA TYR A 7 0.57 5.56 15.76
C TYR A 7 0.43 6.55 16.93
N GLY A 8 -0.08 7.75 16.65
CA GLY A 8 -0.37 8.79 17.63
C GLY A 8 0.63 9.95 17.63
N ALA A 9 0.50 10.83 18.62
CA ALA A 9 1.16 12.14 18.65
C ALA A 9 2.69 12.08 18.45
N THR A 10 3.35 11.04 18.99
CA THR A 10 4.80 10.86 18.86
C THR A 10 5.26 10.53 17.43
N SER A 11 4.39 9.88 16.64
CA SER A 11 4.67 9.52 15.24
C SER A 11 4.17 10.55 14.23
N GLY A 12 3.26 11.45 14.65
CA GLY A 12 2.56 12.36 13.75
C GLY A 12 1.58 11.67 12.79
N VAL A 13 1.32 10.37 12.94
CA VAL A 13 0.40 9.59 12.10
C VAL A 13 -0.78 9.10 12.93
N VAL A 14 -2.00 9.33 12.45
CA VAL A 14 -3.24 8.86 13.07
C VAL A 14 -3.71 7.58 12.39
N GLU A 15 -4.20 6.61 13.16
CA GLU A 15 -4.77 5.36 12.63
C GLU A 15 -6.22 5.57 12.18
N PHE A 16 -6.41 5.86 10.90
CA PHE A 16 -7.72 5.94 10.25
C PHE A 16 -8.20 4.57 9.75
N PHE A 17 -7.26 3.74 9.31
CA PHE A 17 -7.47 2.40 8.80
C PHE A 17 -6.92 1.39 9.83
N PRO A 18 -7.78 0.87 10.73
CA PRO A 18 -7.35 -0.11 11.73
C PRO A 18 -7.00 -1.46 11.08
N HIS A 19 -6.29 -2.30 11.81
CA HIS A 19 -5.98 -3.66 11.38
C HIS A 19 -7.28 -4.44 11.06
N CYS A 20 -7.30 -5.08 9.90
CA CYS A 20 -8.40 -5.91 9.42
C CYS A 20 -7.89 -7.34 9.13
N SER A 21 -8.23 -8.28 10.02
CA SER A 21 -7.81 -9.68 9.89
C SER A 21 -8.36 -10.34 8.63
N ALA A 22 -9.58 -9.99 8.22
CA ALA A 22 -10.20 -10.53 7.00
C ALA A 22 -9.50 -10.05 5.71
N GLU A 23 -8.98 -8.82 5.68
CA GLU A 23 -8.19 -8.30 4.56
C GLU A 23 -6.85 -9.02 4.48
N LEU A 24 -6.15 -9.14 5.61
CA LEU A 24 -4.87 -9.85 5.69
C LEU A 24 -5.03 -11.32 5.26
N GLN A 25 -6.07 -12.00 5.74
CA GLN A 25 -6.34 -13.40 5.39
C GLN A 25 -6.51 -13.57 3.87
N LYS A 26 -7.24 -12.67 3.21
CA LYS A 26 -7.40 -12.70 1.75
C LYS A 26 -6.08 -12.50 1.01
N LEU A 27 -5.19 -11.64 1.51
CA LEU A 27 -3.87 -11.42 0.92
C LEU A 27 -2.98 -12.66 1.06
N VAL A 28 -3.02 -13.30 2.24
CA VAL A 28 -2.32 -14.57 2.47
C VAL A 28 -2.83 -15.65 1.52
N GLU A 29 -4.15 -15.86 1.47
CA GLU A 29 -4.75 -16.86 0.58
C GLU A 29 -4.41 -16.60 -0.90
N ALA A 30 -4.42 -15.35 -1.34
CA ALA A 30 -4.02 -15.00 -2.70
C ALA A 30 -2.54 -15.33 -2.97
N ALA A 31 -1.65 -15.05 -2.02
CA ALA A 31 -0.23 -15.35 -2.12
C ALA A 31 0.04 -16.86 -2.12
N GLU A 32 -0.61 -17.63 -1.24
CA GLU A 32 -0.48 -19.09 -1.18
C GLU A 32 -1.01 -19.76 -2.44
N ASN A 33 -2.18 -19.32 -2.93
CA ASN A 33 -2.72 -19.80 -4.20
C ASN A 33 -1.74 -19.54 -5.34
N LYS A 34 -1.11 -18.36 -5.36
CA LYS A 34 -0.08 -18.04 -6.35
C LYS A 34 1.12 -18.99 -6.21
N TYR A 35 1.62 -19.21 -5.00
CA TYR A 35 2.73 -20.12 -4.72
C TYR A 35 2.46 -21.55 -5.22
N HIS A 36 1.24 -22.05 -5.08
CA HIS A 36 0.87 -23.40 -5.51
C HIS A 36 0.59 -23.53 -7.02
N VAL A 37 0.12 -22.46 -7.67
CA VAL A 37 -0.22 -22.47 -9.10
C VAL A 37 1.01 -22.21 -9.98
N PHE A 38 1.93 -21.36 -9.51
CA PHE A 38 3.13 -21.03 -10.26
C PHE A 38 4.12 -22.19 -10.29
N VAL A 39 5.01 -22.13 -11.28
CA VAL A 39 6.15 -23.02 -11.38
C VAL A 39 7.39 -22.14 -11.47
N GLU A 40 8.28 -22.31 -10.51
CA GLU A 40 9.54 -21.59 -10.44
C GLU A 40 10.42 -22.03 -11.61
N SER A 41 11.06 -21.06 -12.27
CA SER A 41 11.92 -21.32 -13.41
C SER A 41 13.17 -20.46 -13.30
N LEU A 42 14.25 -20.84 -14.00
CA LEU A 42 15.54 -20.13 -13.96
C LEU A 42 15.44 -18.63 -14.31
N THR A 43 14.40 -18.22 -15.04
CA THR A 43 14.16 -16.82 -15.42
C THR A 43 13.18 -16.09 -14.50
N GLN A 44 12.46 -16.81 -13.64
CA GLN A 44 11.47 -16.25 -12.72
C GLN A 44 11.77 -16.72 -11.30
N SER A 45 12.46 -15.88 -10.55
CA SER A 45 12.89 -16.09 -9.15
C SER A 45 11.75 -16.04 -8.12
N GLN A 46 10.49 -16.24 -8.52
CA GLN A 46 9.39 -16.27 -7.57
C GLN A 46 9.30 -17.66 -6.95
N PRO A 47 9.35 -17.79 -5.61
CA PRO A 47 9.25 -19.08 -4.95
C PRO A 47 7.90 -19.72 -5.28
N ALA A 48 7.94 -21.01 -5.61
CA ALA A 48 6.74 -21.77 -5.92
C ALA A 48 6.85 -23.21 -5.40
N ALA A 49 5.70 -23.87 -5.22
CA ALA A 49 5.64 -25.25 -4.78
C ALA A 49 6.25 -26.25 -5.76
N SER A 50 6.45 -25.83 -7.02
CA SER A 50 6.98 -26.64 -8.10
C SER A 50 8.06 -25.88 -8.85
N ILE A 51 9.08 -26.60 -9.30
CA ILE A 51 10.18 -26.07 -10.13
C ILE A 51 10.12 -26.69 -11.52
N ARG A 52 10.52 -25.93 -12.55
CA ARG A 52 10.66 -26.40 -13.92
C ARG A 52 12.13 -26.64 -14.23
N VAL A 53 12.45 -27.86 -14.63
CA VAL A 53 13.77 -28.24 -15.11
C VAL A 53 13.70 -28.36 -16.63
N VAL A 54 14.46 -27.51 -17.32
CA VAL A 54 14.59 -27.52 -18.78
C VAL A 54 16.06 -27.72 -19.12
N ALA A 55 16.36 -28.78 -19.87
CA ALA A 55 17.70 -29.08 -20.33
C ALA A 55 17.71 -29.35 -21.84
N SER A 56 18.64 -28.71 -22.54
CA SER A 56 18.85 -28.91 -23.98
C SER A 56 19.49 -30.25 -24.32
N HIS A 57 20.09 -30.91 -23.33
CA HIS A 57 20.73 -32.21 -23.46
C HIS A 57 20.10 -33.21 -22.47
N LEU A 58 19.52 -34.29 -22.99
CA LEU A 58 18.70 -35.22 -22.22
C LEU A 58 19.44 -35.85 -21.03
N ILE A 59 20.70 -36.27 -21.22
CA ILE A 59 21.49 -36.94 -20.17
C ILE A 59 21.72 -36.00 -18.99
N ASP A 60 22.12 -34.75 -19.25
CA ASP A 60 22.37 -33.75 -18.21
C ASP A 60 21.09 -33.43 -17.45
N GLY A 61 19.97 -33.29 -18.18
CA GLY A 61 18.66 -33.09 -17.58
C GLY A 61 18.22 -34.27 -16.70
N LEU A 62 18.42 -35.50 -17.16
CA LEU A 62 18.09 -36.70 -16.38
C LEU A 62 18.94 -36.80 -15.12
N GLN A 63 20.21 -36.44 -15.19
CA GLN A 63 21.09 -36.40 -14.03
C GLN A 63 20.63 -35.34 -13.01
N GLN A 64 20.29 -34.13 -13.47
CA GLN A 64 19.73 -33.10 -12.61
C GLN A 64 18.41 -33.54 -11.95
N VAL A 65 17.52 -34.20 -12.70
CA VAL A 65 16.28 -34.74 -12.14
C VAL A 65 16.57 -35.83 -11.13
N HIS A 66 17.51 -36.73 -11.40
CA HIS A 66 17.91 -37.78 -10.46
C HIS A 66 18.41 -37.20 -9.14
N ASP A 67 19.27 -36.18 -9.21
CA ASP A 67 19.80 -35.51 -8.01
C ASP A 67 18.67 -34.87 -7.21
N LEU A 68 17.74 -34.15 -7.85
CA LEU A 68 16.57 -33.55 -7.19
C LEU A 68 15.63 -34.62 -6.61
N LEU A 69 15.42 -35.75 -7.28
CA LEU A 69 14.64 -36.87 -6.73
C LEU A 69 15.30 -37.44 -5.46
N SER A 70 16.64 -37.48 -5.41
CA SER A 70 17.37 -37.91 -4.21
C SER A 70 17.23 -36.95 -3.03
N GLU A 71 16.97 -35.66 -3.31
CA GLU A 71 16.64 -34.63 -2.32
C GLU A 71 15.16 -34.64 -1.89
N GLY A 72 14.36 -35.58 -2.40
CA GLY A 72 12.94 -35.75 -2.02
C GLY A 72 11.94 -34.97 -2.89
N TYR A 73 12.38 -34.39 -4.01
CA TYR A 73 11.45 -33.83 -4.99
C TYR A 73 10.64 -34.95 -5.64
N SER A 74 9.44 -34.62 -6.14
CA SER A 74 8.57 -35.59 -6.81
C SER A 74 8.18 -35.14 -8.21
N LEU A 75 8.12 -36.09 -9.14
CA LEU A 75 7.68 -35.84 -10.51
C LEU A 75 6.19 -35.47 -10.54
N ARG A 76 5.89 -34.35 -11.22
CA ARG A 76 4.52 -33.97 -11.54
C ARG A 76 4.13 -34.55 -12.90
N ALA A 77 3.26 -35.55 -12.88
CA ALA A 77 2.84 -36.29 -14.06
C ALA A 77 2.13 -35.41 -15.11
N ASP A 78 1.59 -34.25 -14.70
CA ASP A 78 0.86 -33.33 -15.57
C ASP A 78 1.77 -32.49 -16.50
N LYS A 79 3.09 -32.51 -16.30
CA LYS A 79 4.05 -31.71 -17.10
C LYS A 79 5.40 -32.41 -17.26
N PHE A 80 5.39 -33.52 -18.01
CA PHE A 80 6.59 -34.22 -18.47
C PHE A 80 6.62 -34.22 -20.00
N TYR A 81 7.68 -33.65 -20.59
CA TYR A 81 7.88 -33.61 -22.03
C TYR A 81 9.33 -33.93 -22.37
N VAL A 82 9.51 -34.88 -23.29
CA VAL A 82 10.81 -35.25 -23.87
C VAL A 82 10.68 -35.07 -25.38
N ALA A 83 11.41 -34.13 -25.95
CA ALA A 83 11.40 -33.91 -27.40
C ALA A 83 12.47 -34.78 -28.06
N ASN A 84 12.04 -35.78 -28.84
CA ASN A 84 12.89 -36.57 -29.75
C ASN A 84 14.20 -37.11 -29.13
N ALA A 85 14.20 -37.41 -27.83
CA ALA A 85 15.37 -37.84 -27.06
C ALA A 85 16.55 -36.84 -27.01
N VAL A 86 16.32 -35.57 -27.35
CA VAL A 86 17.36 -34.52 -27.34
C VAL A 86 17.25 -33.66 -26.10
N SER A 87 16.04 -33.22 -25.74
CA SER A 87 15.81 -32.29 -24.64
C SER A 87 14.80 -32.81 -23.62
N LEU A 88 14.92 -32.30 -22.40
CA LEU A 88 14.07 -32.61 -21.27
C LEU A 88 13.38 -31.34 -20.77
N ASP A 89 12.08 -31.43 -20.55
CA ASP A 89 11.28 -30.39 -19.88
C ASP A 89 10.33 -31.08 -18.90
N VAL A 90 10.59 -30.88 -17.62
CA VAL A 90 9.84 -31.53 -16.55
C VAL A 90 9.55 -30.58 -15.42
N THR A 91 8.39 -30.76 -14.79
CA THR A 91 8.05 -30.10 -13.53
C THR A 91 8.24 -31.05 -12.36
N LEU A 92 8.93 -30.57 -11.33
CA LEU A 92 9.13 -31.29 -10.07
C LEU A 92 8.44 -30.52 -8.94
N ARG A 93 7.78 -31.24 -8.03
CA ARG A 93 7.24 -30.69 -6.80
C ARG A 93 8.29 -30.76 -5.69
N LYS A 94 8.46 -29.66 -4.96
CA LYS A 94 9.35 -29.57 -3.79
C LYS A 94 8.92 -30.55 -2.68
N PRO A 95 9.84 -31.00 -1.82
CA PRO A 95 9.51 -31.73 -0.59
C PRO A 95 8.53 -30.93 0.28
N GLN A 96 7.65 -31.61 1.01
CA GLN A 96 6.63 -30.94 1.81
C GLN A 96 7.24 -30.06 2.91
N GLU A 97 8.34 -30.48 3.52
CA GLU A 97 9.06 -29.70 4.54
C GLU A 97 9.57 -28.36 3.99
N LEU A 98 10.07 -28.35 2.74
CA LEU A 98 10.53 -27.14 2.07
C LEU A 98 9.33 -26.23 1.73
N ILE A 99 8.23 -26.81 1.25
CA ILE A 99 6.98 -26.08 0.99
C ILE A 99 6.46 -25.40 2.25
N ASP A 100 6.41 -26.12 3.37
CA ASP A 100 5.89 -25.59 4.63
C ASP A 100 6.76 -24.44 5.16
N ALA A 101 8.09 -24.57 5.05
CA ALA A 101 9.03 -23.52 5.41
C ALA A 101 8.90 -22.26 4.52
N GLU A 102 8.78 -22.45 3.21
CA GLU A 102 8.59 -21.34 2.25
C GLU A 102 7.23 -20.64 2.45
N LEU A 103 6.16 -21.40 2.70
CA LEU A 103 4.83 -20.84 3.01
C LEU A 103 4.83 -20.04 4.32
N LEU A 104 5.57 -20.50 5.34
CA LEU A 104 5.73 -19.74 6.59
C LEU A 104 6.40 -18.38 6.32
N ALA A 105 7.49 -18.38 5.54
CA ALA A 105 8.20 -17.15 5.17
C ALA A 105 7.29 -16.23 4.33
N LEU A 106 6.56 -16.78 3.37
CA LEU A 106 5.60 -16.04 2.54
C LEU A 106 4.53 -15.35 3.39
N ARG A 107 3.96 -16.04 4.39
CA ARG A 107 2.98 -15.46 5.31
C ARG A 107 3.55 -14.29 6.11
N GLN A 108 4.80 -14.40 6.55
CA GLN A 108 5.49 -13.32 7.27
C GLN A 108 5.71 -12.11 6.35
N GLU A 109 6.18 -12.35 5.12
CA GLU A 109 6.36 -11.30 4.12
C GLU A 109 5.05 -10.57 3.82
N VAL A 110 3.95 -11.30 3.61
CA VAL A 110 2.62 -10.73 3.38
C VAL A 110 2.15 -9.89 4.56
N LEU A 111 2.40 -10.35 5.80
CA LEU A 111 2.09 -9.57 7.00
C LEU A 111 2.87 -8.26 7.04
N GLU A 112 4.18 -8.29 6.78
CA GLU A 112 5.02 -7.10 6.76
C GLU A 112 4.59 -6.12 5.65
N GLN A 113 4.34 -6.61 4.44
CA GLN A 113 3.82 -5.80 3.34
C GLN A 113 2.47 -5.18 3.67
N TYR A 114 1.58 -5.94 4.31
CA TYR A 114 0.28 -5.45 4.77
C TYR A 114 0.42 -4.34 5.82
N GLU A 115 1.28 -4.52 6.82
CA GLU A 115 1.54 -3.51 7.84
C GLU A 115 2.13 -2.23 7.27
N ASN A 116 3.12 -2.35 6.38
CA ASN A 116 3.72 -1.22 5.67
C ASN A 116 2.68 -0.46 4.83
N SER A 117 1.87 -1.20 4.06
CA SER A 117 0.79 -0.63 3.25
C SER A 117 -0.25 0.08 4.11
N ARG A 118 -0.65 -0.52 5.24
CA ARG A 118 -1.57 0.09 6.21
C ARG A 118 -1.01 1.39 6.76
N TYR A 119 0.26 1.39 7.15
CA TYR A 119 0.92 2.58 7.70
C TYR A 119 0.99 3.72 6.67
N GLU A 120 1.43 3.45 5.45
CA GLU A 120 1.51 4.48 4.41
C GLU A 120 0.12 5.04 4.03
N ARG A 121 -0.93 4.21 4.01
CA ARG A 121 -2.32 4.69 3.86
C ARG A 121 -2.73 5.64 4.99
N ASN A 122 -2.42 5.28 6.23
CA ASN A 122 -2.72 6.11 7.40
C ASN A 122 -1.95 7.43 7.41
N LYS A 123 -0.68 7.41 7.04
CA LYS A 123 0.17 8.59 6.89
C LYS A 123 -0.35 9.53 5.82
N ALA A 124 -0.74 9.00 4.66
CA ALA A 124 -1.33 9.78 3.58
C ALA A 124 -2.66 10.44 4.00
N GLU A 125 -3.56 9.69 4.66
CA GLU A 125 -4.83 10.26 5.13
C GLU A 125 -4.61 11.28 6.26
N THR A 126 -3.64 11.05 7.14
CA THR A 126 -3.28 12.04 8.18
C THR A 126 -2.83 13.35 7.55
N ALA A 127 -1.93 13.30 6.56
CA ALA A 127 -1.50 14.49 5.83
C ALA A 127 -2.69 15.21 5.17
N ARG A 128 -3.62 14.44 4.58
CA ARG A 128 -4.84 14.98 3.97
C ARG A 128 -5.73 15.70 4.98
N GLN A 129 -5.97 15.10 6.15
CA GLN A 129 -6.81 15.67 7.20
C GLN A 129 -6.16 16.90 7.85
N LEU A 130 -4.83 16.90 8.02
CA LEU A 130 -4.08 18.07 8.48
C LEU A 130 -4.23 19.23 7.49
N GLN A 131 -4.03 19.00 6.20
CA GLN A 131 -4.18 20.04 5.19
C GLN A 131 -5.60 20.61 5.18
N LEU A 132 -6.63 19.76 5.21
CA LEU A 132 -8.02 20.20 5.29
C LEU A 132 -8.30 21.06 6.52
N THR A 133 -7.69 20.73 7.65
CA THR A 133 -7.85 21.48 8.91
C THR A 133 -7.17 22.84 8.81
N LEU A 134 -5.95 22.90 8.27
CA LEU A 134 -5.23 24.15 8.04
C LEU A 134 -5.98 25.06 7.06
N ASP A 135 -6.47 24.51 5.95
CA ASP A 135 -7.25 25.26 4.95
C ASP A 135 -8.53 25.85 5.54
N ARG A 136 -9.24 25.08 6.38
CA ARG A 136 -10.43 25.57 7.10
C ARG A 136 -10.06 26.71 8.05
N SER A 137 -9.01 26.54 8.83
CA SER A 137 -8.55 27.58 9.76
C SER A 137 -8.15 28.86 9.03
N ALA A 138 -7.47 28.75 7.87
CA ALA A 138 -7.09 29.89 7.05
C ALA A 138 -8.33 30.63 6.51
N ARG A 139 -9.30 29.92 5.93
CA ARG A 139 -10.55 30.50 5.42
C ARG A 139 -11.36 31.16 6.53
N GLU A 140 -11.41 30.57 7.72
CA GLU A 140 -12.08 31.17 8.87
C GLU A 140 -11.38 32.46 9.36
N ALA A 141 -10.06 32.48 9.35
CA ALA A 141 -9.28 33.67 9.69
C ALA A 141 -9.48 34.79 8.66
N GLU A 142 -9.45 34.47 7.37
CA GLU A 142 -9.72 35.41 6.28
C GLU A 142 -11.13 36.00 6.36
N ARG A 143 -12.15 35.16 6.60
CA ARG A 143 -13.53 35.64 6.77
C ARG A 143 -13.65 36.60 7.96
N LYS A 144 -13.05 36.25 9.10
CA LYS A 144 -13.03 37.13 10.28
C LYS A 144 -12.31 38.46 10.01
N ALA A 145 -11.26 38.46 9.19
CA ALA A 145 -10.56 39.67 8.81
C ALA A 145 -11.39 40.56 7.86
N GLN A 146 -12.06 39.95 6.87
CA GLN A 146 -12.97 40.65 5.96
C GLN A 146 -14.17 41.26 6.70
N ASP A 147 -14.80 40.50 7.61
CA ASP A 147 -15.92 41.00 8.43
C ASP A 147 -15.51 42.22 9.27
N LYS A 148 -14.29 42.22 9.81
CA LYS A 148 -13.74 43.37 10.56
C LYS A 148 -13.52 44.59 9.66
N LEU A 149 -12.94 44.39 8.47
CA LEU A 149 -12.70 45.47 7.51
C LEU A 149 -14.02 46.08 7.01
N GLN A 150 -15.02 45.25 6.73
CA GLN A 150 -16.31 45.71 6.24
C GLN A 150 -17.05 46.54 7.31
N LYS A 151 -17.07 46.08 8.56
CA LYS A 151 -17.62 46.86 9.68
C LYS A 151 -16.90 48.19 9.90
N ALA A 152 -15.57 48.20 9.79
CA ALA A 152 -14.78 49.44 9.91
C ALA A 152 -15.09 50.41 8.76
N HIS A 153 -15.24 49.90 7.53
CA HIS A 153 -15.59 50.71 6.37
C HIS A 153 -17.02 51.28 6.46
N GLU A 154 -17.99 50.47 6.91
CA GLU A 154 -19.37 50.92 7.15
C GLU A 154 -19.43 52.00 8.24
N ALA A 155 -18.68 51.83 9.34
CA ALA A 155 -18.57 52.85 10.38
C ALA A 155 -17.93 54.15 9.87
N ALA A 156 -16.85 54.06 9.10
CA ALA A 156 -16.20 55.21 8.48
C ALA A 156 -17.14 55.93 7.49
N ARG A 157 -17.91 55.18 6.70
CA ARG A 157 -18.91 55.73 5.77
C ARG A 157 -20.04 56.43 6.52
N ALA A 158 -20.51 55.86 7.64
CA ALA A 158 -21.53 56.47 8.47
C ALA A 158 -21.04 57.79 9.11
N ALA A 159 -19.81 57.82 9.61
CA ALA A 159 -19.19 59.03 10.14
C ALA A 159 -19.03 60.11 9.05
N ALA A 160 -18.49 59.76 7.89
CA ALA A 160 -18.35 60.69 6.77
C ALA A 160 -19.70 61.24 6.27
N LEU A 161 -20.76 60.41 6.28
CA LEU A 161 -22.11 60.85 5.94
C LEU A 161 -22.67 61.82 6.99
N ALA A 162 -22.45 61.56 8.29
CA ALA A 162 -22.88 62.46 9.37
C ALA A 162 -22.22 63.84 9.24
N ASP A 163 -20.90 63.90 9.00
CA ASP A 163 -20.16 65.14 8.77
C ASP A 163 -20.69 65.91 7.54
N LEU A 164 -21.01 65.18 6.45
CA LEU A 164 -21.64 65.77 5.26
C LEU A 164 -23.02 66.35 5.56
N VAL A 165 -23.85 65.65 6.32
CA VAL A 165 -25.18 66.15 6.72
C VAL A 165 -25.04 67.41 7.57
N GLU A 166 -24.13 67.43 8.55
CA GLU A 166 -23.91 68.60 9.40
C GLU A 166 -23.41 69.81 8.58
N SER A 167 -22.47 69.60 7.67
CA SER A 167 -21.90 70.68 6.85
C SER A 167 -22.86 71.29 5.82
N TYR A 168 -23.83 70.52 5.31
CA TYR A 168 -24.78 70.96 4.28
C TYR A 168 -26.20 71.25 4.78
N HIS A 169 -26.61 70.73 5.94
CA HIS A 169 -27.91 71.02 6.55
C HIS A 169 -27.82 71.86 7.85
N GLY A 170 -26.61 72.06 8.41
CA GLY A 170 -26.38 73.00 9.52
C GLY A 170 -26.22 74.46 9.09
N LYS A 171 -26.20 74.75 7.77
CA LYS A 171 -26.00 76.11 7.22
C LYS A 171 -27.28 76.88 6.86
N GLU A 172 -28.47 76.30 7.02
CA GLU A 172 -29.74 77.01 6.79
C GLU A 172 -30.24 77.81 8.00
N ALA A 173 -29.46 77.91 9.09
CA ALA A 173 -29.85 78.65 10.30
C ALA A 173 -28.84 79.74 10.73
N ALA A 174 -28.26 80.46 9.77
CA ALA A 174 -27.47 81.68 10.03
C ALA A 174 -28.03 82.87 9.26
#